data_AF-A0A5C4M8D2-F1
#
_entry.id   AF-A0A5C4M8D2-F1
#
_cell.length_a   1.000
_cell.length_b   1.000
_cell.length_c   1.000
_cell.angle_alpha   90.00
_cell.angle_beta   90.00
_cell.angle_gamma   90.00
#
_symmetry.space_group_name_H-M   'P 1'
#
loop_
_entity.id
_entity.type
_entity.pdbx_description
1 polymer ?
#
loop_
_entity_poly.entity_id
_entity_poly.type
_entity_poly.pdbx_seq_one_letter_code
_entity_poly.pdbx_strand_id
1 'polypeptide(L)'
;MLIVFLGGAAVCLAPWIVYLAHTLPQRFDTGQWRTAWVGFDVALLCCFAGAAWLGLRRRRAAVPLLVATATLLCCDAWFDVLLDWTSPDRWTSVALAACAEVPIAAVLLVAANRLLVDRPRERTFTVRDIEVHTDPLAGRLLAALPSTVDDLARLTGQAGSEIATRLGALAADGYARKGRDGKWSALPQYFREPKLDEIDEPDRARVARYLDEKYDRELRLLAWAAGHRAEFGPWGRAHRAAARLTEPELRRFADDYRDLLTRHCQAHRHPVPGEREVAVRFYAFPPPPGTL
;
A
#
# COMPACT_ATOMS: atom_id res chain seq x y z
N MET A 1 -7.40 9.65 9.92
CA MET A 1 -7.88 10.98 9.52
C MET A 1 -8.73 10.92 8.26
N LEU A 2 -8.24 10.46 7.11
CA LEU A 2 -9.04 10.37 5.87
C LEU A 2 -10.39 9.62 6.06
N ILE A 3 -10.38 8.46 6.71
CA ILE A 3 -11.61 7.67 6.89
C ILE A 3 -12.63 8.35 7.80
N VAL A 4 -12.15 9.03 8.85
CA VAL A 4 -13.00 9.81 9.76
C VAL A 4 -13.62 11.00 9.00
N PHE A 5 -12.83 11.62 8.12
CA PHE A 5 -13.29 12.67 7.23
C PHE A 5 -14.37 12.16 6.25
N LEU A 6 -14.14 11.03 5.57
CA LEU A 6 -15.13 10.42 4.66
C LEU A 6 -16.42 10.00 5.37
N GLY A 7 -16.29 9.43 6.58
CA GLY A 7 -17.45 9.09 7.41
C GLY A 7 -18.22 10.34 7.85
N GLY A 8 -17.53 11.40 8.25
CA GLY A 8 -18.13 12.68 8.60
C GLY A 8 -18.83 13.33 7.42
N ALA A 9 -18.20 13.34 6.24
CA ALA A 9 -18.81 13.82 5.01
C ALA A 9 -20.10 13.05 4.68
N ALA A 10 -20.09 11.72 4.73
CA ALA A 10 -21.29 10.90 4.51
C ALA A 10 -22.43 11.23 5.49
N VAL A 11 -22.11 11.42 6.78
CA VAL A 11 -23.09 11.76 7.81
C VAL A 11 -23.68 13.16 7.61
N CYS A 12 -22.86 14.14 7.19
CA CYS A 12 -23.34 15.50 6.90
C CYS A 12 -24.13 15.58 5.60
N LEU A 13 -23.80 14.75 4.61
CA LEU A 13 -24.45 14.74 3.30
C LEU A 13 -25.86 14.16 3.40
N ALA A 14 -26.11 13.14 4.24
CA ALA A 14 -27.44 12.55 4.38
C ALA A 14 -28.57 13.54 4.79
N PRO A 15 -28.40 14.42 5.80
CA PRO A 15 -29.37 15.48 6.11
C PRO A 15 -29.57 16.48 4.97
N TRP A 16 -28.51 16.80 4.22
CA TRP A 16 -28.56 17.72 3.08
C TRP A 16 -29.41 17.15 1.93
N ILE A 17 -29.26 15.85 1.63
CA ILE A 17 -30.11 15.13 0.65
C ILE A 17 -31.59 15.25 1.04
N VAL A 18 -31.91 15.02 2.31
CA VAL A 18 -33.29 15.11 2.81
C VAL A 18 -33.83 16.54 2.68
N TYR A 19 -33.01 17.54 3.00
CA TYR A 19 -33.37 18.95 2.85
C TYR A 19 -33.64 19.33 1.39
N LEU A 20 -32.76 18.95 0.45
CA LEU A 20 -32.93 19.19 -0.99
C LEU A 20 -34.18 18.51 -1.54
N ALA A 21 -34.45 17.26 -1.12
CA ALA A 21 -35.65 16.53 -1.53
C ALA A 21 -36.95 17.28 -1.17
N HIS A 22 -36.93 18.07 -0.09
CA HIS A 22 -38.08 18.84 0.38
C HIS A 22 -38.12 20.28 -0.12
N THR A 23 -36.99 20.88 -0.50
CA THR A 23 -36.92 22.32 -0.83
C THR A 23 -36.77 22.64 -2.32
N LEU A 24 -36.44 21.67 -3.19
CA LEU A 24 -36.33 21.92 -4.62
C LEU A 24 -37.68 22.35 -5.25
N PRO A 25 -37.78 23.55 -5.86
CA PRO A 25 -39.02 24.02 -6.49
C PRO A 25 -39.39 23.14 -7.69
N GLN A 26 -40.65 22.72 -7.78
CA GLN A 26 -41.19 21.92 -8.90
C GLN A 26 -41.29 22.65 -10.26
N ARG A 27 -40.59 23.79 -10.43
CA ARG A 27 -40.81 24.72 -11.54
C ARG A 27 -39.96 24.47 -12.80
N PHE A 28 -39.27 23.33 -12.88
CA PHE A 28 -38.70 22.83 -14.13
C PHE A 28 -39.41 21.54 -14.52
N ASP A 29 -39.85 21.46 -15.76
CA ASP A 29 -41.13 20.90 -16.20
C ASP A 29 -41.27 19.36 -16.24
N THR A 30 -40.54 18.59 -15.41
CA THR A 30 -40.84 17.16 -15.20
C THR A 30 -40.42 16.74 -13.79
N GLY A 31 -41.28 16.00 -13.06
CA GLY A 31 -40.94 15.40 -11.75
C GLY A 31 -39.73 14.45 -11.77
N GLN A 32 -39.19 14.16 -12.95
CA GLN A 32 -37.98 13.38 -13.17
C GLN A 32 -36.70 14.12 -12.73
N TRP A 33 -36.68 15.47 -12.75
CA TRP A 33 -35.49 16.24 -12.36
C TRP A 33 -35.11 16.07 -10.89
N ARG A 34 -36.09 16.18 -9.98
CA ARG A 34 -35.88 15.93 -8.54
C ARG A 34 -35.44 14.49 -8.28
N THR A 35 -36.00 13.54 -9.03
CA THR A 35 -35.67 12.11 -8.89
C THR A 35 -34.23 11.83 -9.36
N ALA A 36 -33.79 12.49 -10.44
CA ALA A 36 -32.42 12.41 -10.92
C ALA A 36 -31.41 12.98 -9.90
N TRP A 37 -31.70 14.16 -9.33
CA TRP A 37 -30.87 14.79 -8.30
C TRP A 37 -30.76 13.96 -7.03
N VAL A 38 -31.89 13.52 -6.46
CA VAL A 38 -31.88 12.65 -5.28
C VAL A 38 -31.17 11.32 -5.57
N GLY A 39 -31.32 10.78 -6.78
CA GLY A 39 -30.61 9.57 -7.21
C GLY A 39 -29.09 9.76 -7.27
N PHE A 40 -28.63 10.91 -7.79
CA PHE A 40 -27.21 11.27 -7.84
C PHE A 40 -26.61 11.39 -6.43
N ASP A 41 -27.32 12.09 -5.55
CA ASP A 41 -26.99 12.26 -4.14
C ASP A 41 -26.89 10.93 -3.38
N VAL A 42 -27.86 10.03 -3.58
CA VAL A 42 -27.84 8.68 -3.00
C VAL A 42 -26.65 7.88 -3.54
N ALA A 43 -26.32 8.01 -4.82
CA ALA A 43 -25.15 7.37 -5.39
C ALA A 43 -23.85 7.91 -4.77
N LEU A 44 -23.74 9.24 -4.60
CA LEU A 44 -22.61 9.89 -3.95
C LEU A 44 -22.46 9.42 -2.49
N LEU A 45 -23.56 9.37 -1.73
CA LEU A 45 -23.58 8.85 -0.36
C LEU A 45 -23.13 7.38 -0.30
N CYS A 46 -23.63 6.53 -1.20
CA CYS A 46 -23.20 5.13 -1.31
C CYS A 46 -21.70 5.02 -1.61
N CYS A 47 -21.19 5.87 -2.49
CA CYS A 47 -19.77 5.95 -2.83
C CYS A 47 -18.91 6.37 -1.63
N PHE A 48 -19.31 7.41 -0.88
CA PHE A 48 -18.64 7.81 0.36
C PHE A 48 -18.65 6.72 1.42
N ALA A 49 -19.81 6.09 1.66
CA ALA A 49 -19.94 5.01 2.63
C ALA A 49 -19.08 3.79 2.25
N GLY A 50 -19.11 3.41 0.97
CA GLY A 50 -18.29 2.32 0.42
C GLY A 50 -16.79 2.61 0.49
N ALA A 51 -16.38 3.82 0.14
CA ALA A 51 -15.00 4.28 0.24
C ALA A 51 -14.51 4.33 1.70
N ALA A 52 -15.33 4.81 2.63
CA ALA A 52 -15.02 4.79 4.06
C ALA A 52 -14.89 3.36 4.60
N TRP A 53 -15.81 2.47 4.25
CA TRP A 53 -15.80 1.07 4.69
C TRP A 53 -14.60 0.27 4.13
N LEU A 54 -14.30 0.40 2.83
CA LEU A 54 -13.13 -0.24 2.23
C LEU A 54 -11.82 0.39 2.72
N GLY A 55 -11.84 1.70 2.98
CA GLY A 55 -10.76 2.44 3.61
C GLY A 55 -10.43 1.90 5.00
N LEU A 56 -11.45 1.65 5.85
CA LEU A 56 -11.29 1.00 7.16
C LEU A 56 -10.62 -0.37 7.04
N ARG A 57 -10.97 -1.13 5.99
CA ARG A 57 -10.39 -2.45 5.74
C ARG A 57 -9.03 -2.40 5.05
N ARG A 58 -8.48 -1.21 4.78
CA ARG A 58 -7.25 -0.97 4.01
C ARG A 58 -7.22 -1.76 2.69
N ARG A 59 -8.39 -1.94 2.07
CA ARG A 59 -8.55 -2.74 0.85
C ARG A 59 -8.28 -1.87 -0.37
N ARG A 60 -7.46 -2.36 -1.30
CA ARG A 60 -7.21 -1.67 -2.58
C ARG A 60 -8.44 -1.59 -3.47
N ALA A 61 -9.44 -2.44 -3.24
CA ALA A 61 -10.78 -2.29 -3.82
C ALA A 61 -11.43 -0.92 -3.52
N ALA A 62 -10.91 -0.14 -2.56
CA ALA A 62 -11.34 1.24 -2.32
C ALA A 62 -10.97 2.18 -3.48
N VAL A 63 -9.90 1.92 -4.25
CA VAL A 63 -9.41 2.81 -5.31
C VAL A 63 -10.50 3.19 -6.32
N PRO A 64 -11.23 2.25 -6.97
CA PRO A 64 -12.28 2.63 -7.91
C PRO A 64 -13.39 3.45 -7.25
N LEU A 65 -13.75 3.16 -5.99
CA LEU A 65 -14.76 3.93 -5.26
C LEU A 65 -14.26 5.33 -4.88
N LEU A 66 -13.00 5.49 -4.48
CA LEU A 66 -12.40 6.80 -4.21
C LEU A 66 -12.37 7.67 -5.49
N VAL A 67 -11.99 7.07 -6.62
CA VAL A 67 -11.98 7.75 -7.93
C VAL A 67 -13.40 8.11 -8.35
N ALA A 68 -14.35 7.17 -8.27
CA ALA A 68 -15.75 7.44 -8.58
C ALA A 68 -16.34 8.55 -7.70
N THR A 69 -16.08 8.53 -6.39
CA THR A 69 -16.53 9.59 -5.45
C THR A 69 -15.94 10.94 -5.83
N ALA A 70 -14.64 11.00 -6.16
CA ALA A 70 -13.99 12.22 -6.59
C ALA A 70 -14.57 12.76 -7.91
N THR A 71 -14.85 11.88 -8.87
CA THR A 71 -15.50 12.26 -10.13
C THR A 71 -16.91 12.79 -9.90
N LEU A 72 -17.70 12.13 -9.06
CA LEU A 72 -19.05 12.61 -8.73
C LEU A 72 -19.00 13.98 -8.04
N LEU A 73 -18.09 14.23 -7.10
CA LEU A 73 -17.91 15.56 -6.49
C LEU A 73 -17.53 16.63 -7.52
N CYS A 74 -16.70 16.31 -8.51
CA CYS A 74 -16.39 17.27 -9.58
C CYS A 74 -17.61 17.55 -10.46
N CYS A 75 -18.45 16.54 -10.72
CA CYS A 75 -19.70 16.73 -11.45
C CYS A 75 -20.70 17.58 -10.64
N ASP A 76 -20.80 17.33 -9.33
CA ASP A 76 -21.63 18.07 -8.37
C ASP A 76 -21.28 19.57 -8.40
N ALA A 77 -19.99 19.88 -8.17
CA ALA A 77 -19.44 21.24 -8.24
C ALA A 77 -19.73 21.95 -9.56
N TRP A 78 -19.64 21.22 -10.66
CA TRP A 78 -19.93 21.74 -11.99
C TRP A 78 -21.41 22.06 -12.17
N PHE A 79 -22.30 21.17 -11.73
CA PHE A 79 -23.74 21.38 -11.85
C PHE A 79 -24.21 22.53 -10.96
N ASP A 80 -23.77 22.61 -9.70
CA ASP A 80 -24.17 23.66 -8.76
C ASP A 80 -23.75 25.05 -9.24
N VAL A 81 -22.50 25.20 -9.71
CA VAL A 81 -22.02 26.48 -10.24
C VAL A 81 -22.78 26.89 -11.51
N LEU A 82 -23.11 25.94 -12.39
CA LEU A 82 -23.86 26.23 -13.62
C LEU A 82 -25.32 26.59 -13.35
N LEU A 83 -25.99 25.87 -12.45
CA LEU A 83 -27.41 26.05 -12.14
C LEU A 83 -27.64 27.37 -11.40
N ASP A 84 -26.72 27.76 -10.52
CA ASP A 84 -26.83 29.01 -9.75
C ASP A 84 -26.19 30.22 -10.42
N TRP A 85 -25.61 30.08 -11.62
CA TRP A 85 -24.86 31.14 -12.30
C TRP A 85 -25.63 32.46 -12.46
N THR A 86 -26.95 32.36 -12.65
CA THR A 86 -27.86 33.51 -12.82
C THR A 86 -28.57 33.91 -11.52
N SER A 87 -28.39 33.14 -10.45
CA SER A 87 -28.94 33.38 -9.12
C SER A 87 -28.01 34.30 -8.30
N PRO A 88 -28.53 35.09 -7.33
CA PRO A 88 -27.70 35.75 -6.32
C PRO A 88 -26.81 34.78 -5.53
N ASP A 89 -27.17 33.50 -5.46
CA ASP A 89 -26.44 32.45 -4.73
C ASP A 89 -25.20 31.92 -5.47
N ARG A 90 -24.88 32.42 -6.68
CA ARG A 90 -23.70 32.00 -7.45
C ARG A 90 -22.39 32.00 -6.65
N TRP A 91 -22.20 32.98 -5.76
CA TRP A 91 -20.96 33.11 -4.99
C TRP A 91 -20.87 32.07 -3.87
N THR A 92 -22.01 31.63 -3.31
CA THR A 92 -22.03 30.54 -2.34
C THR A 92 -21.71 29.22 -3.01
N SER A 93 -22.27 28.93 -4.19
CA SER A 93 -22.01 27.69 -4.93
C SER A 93 -20.56 27.63 -5.44
N VAL A 94 -20.02 28.76 -5.92
CA VAL A 94 -18.59 28.86 -6.28
C VAL A 94 -17.68 28.67 -5.06
N ALA A 95 -18.02 29.25 -3.90
CA ALA A 95 -17.24 29.07 -2.69
C ALA A 95 -17.26 27.62 -2.20
N LEU A 96 -18.41 26.94 -2.27
CA LEU A 96 -18.56 25.55 -1.84
C LEU A 96 -17.82 24.59 -2.77
N ALA A 97 -17.93 24.79 -4.09
CA ALA A 97 -17.15 24.08 -5.09
C ALA A 97 -15.63 24.23 -4.85
N ALA A 98 -15.15 25.46 -4.64
CA ALA A 98 -13.72 25.75 -4.49
C ALA A 98 -13.14 25.35 -3.13
N CYS A 99 -13.91 25.44 -2.05
CA CYS A 99 -13.41 25.21 -0.68
C CYS A 99 -13.77 23.84 -0.09
N ALA A 100 -14.80 23.16 -0.62
CA ALA A 100 -15.23 21.86 -0.13
C ALA A 100 -15.07 20.78 -1.22
N GLU A 101 -15.86 20.82 -2.27
CA GLU A 101 -16.00 19.69 -3.19
C GLU A 101 -14.71 19.37 -3.96
N VAL A 102 -14.10 20.37 -4.61
CA VAL A 102 -12.85 20.19 -5.36
C VAL A 102 -11.68 19.79 -4.46
N PRO A 103 -11.46 20.45 -3.29
CA PRO A 103 -10.45 19.99 -2.34
C PRO A 103 -10.68 18.55 -1.86
N ILE A 104 -11.92 18.16 -1.58
CA ILE A 104 -12.23 16.78 -1.16
C ILE A 104 -11.94 15.78 -2.28
N ALA A 105 -12.35 16.09 -3.52
CA ALA A 105 -12.04 15.29 -4.70
C ALA A 105 -10.52 15.12 -4.88
N ALA A 106 -9.75 16.21 -4.71
CA ALA A 106 -8.28 16.16 -4.77
C ALA A 106 -7.69 15.26 -3.68
N VAL A 107 -8.17 15.38 -2.43
CA VAL A 107 -7.73 14.52 -1.31
C VAL A 107 -8.03 13.04 -1.59
N LEU A 108 -9.22 12.74 -2.14
CA LEU A 108 -9.64 11.40 -2.54
C LEU A 108 -8.72 10.82 -3.63
N LEU A 109 -8.40 11.60 -4.66
CA LEU A 109 -7.48 11.20 -5.73
C LEU A 109 -6.05 11.01 -5.24
N VAL A 110 -5.56 11.88 -4.35
CA VAL A 110 -4.25 11.72 -3.71
C VAL A 110 -4.22 10.43 -2.87
N ALA A 111 -5.28 10.12 -2.14
CA ALA A 111 -5.39 8.88 -1.37
C ALA A 111 -5.43 7.64 -2.28
N ALA A 112 -6.20 7.67 -3.37
CA ALA A 112 -6.23 6.61 -4.37
C ALA A 112 -4.85 6.39 -4.99
N ASN A 113 -4.16 7.48 -5.35
CA ASN A 113 -2.81 7.41 -5.91
C ASN A 113 -1.80 6.83 -4.90
N ARG A 114 -1.87 7.21 -3.62
CA ARG A 114 -1.03 6.61 -2.58
C ARG A 114 -1.26 5.11 -2.46
N LEU A 115 -2.51 4.64 -2.51
CA LEU A 115 -2.82 3.20 -2.47
C LEU A 115 -2.26 2.42 -3.68
N LEU A 116 -2.13 3.07 -4.84
CA LEU A 116 -1.54 2.50 -6.04
C LEU A 116 0.00 2.53 -6.00
N VAL A 117 0.59 3.65 -5.57
CA VAL A 117 2.04 3.89 -5.57
C VAL A 117 2.74 3.23 -4.39
N ASP A 118 2.09 3.11 -3.23
CA ASP A 118 2.63 2.40 -2.06
C ASP A 118 2.65 0.86 -2.28
N ARG A 119 2.28 0.36 -3.47
CA ARG A 119 2.59 -1.03 -3.84
C ARG A 119 4.10 -1.15 -3.94
N PRO A 120 4.76 -2.00 -3.14
CA PRO A 120 6.16 -2.32 -3.34
C PRO A 120 6.29 -2.83 -4.77
N ARG A 121 7.04 -2.10 -5.61
CA ARG A 121 7.32 -2.54 -6.97
C ARG A 121 8.05 -3.86 -6.85
N GLU A 122 7.48 -4.90 -7.43
CA GLU A 122 8.19 -6.15 -7.61
C GLU A 122 9.28 -5.91 -8.62
N ARG A 123 10.52 -6.08 -8.17
CA ARG A 123 11.69 -6.03 -9.02
C ARG A 123 12.30 -7.42 -9.07
N THR A 124 12.82 -7.78 -10.24
CA THR A 124 13.61 -8.99 -10.38
C THR A 124 14.88 -8.83 -9.55
N PHE A 125 15.19 -9.86 -8.76
CA PHE A 125 16.42 -9.89 -7.98
C PHE A 125 17.63 -9.97 -8.91
N THR A 126 18.63 -9.12 -8.68
CA THR A 126 19.80 -8.98 -9.55
C THR A 126 21.08 -9.41 -8.84
N VAL A 127 22.18 -9.51 -9.59
CA VAL A 127 23.52 -9.75 -9.04
C VAL A 127 23.94 -8.64 -8.08
N ARG A 128 23.53 -7.40 -8.36
CA ARG A 128 23.76 -6.27 -7.46
C ARG A 128 23.06 -6.47 -6.11
N ASP A 129 21.87 -7.08 -6.12
CA ASP A 129 21.17 -7.41 -4.89
C ASP A 129 21.90 -8.50 -4.09
N ILE A 130 22.55 -9.47 -4.75
CA ILE A 130 23.42 -10.45 -4.08
C ILE A 130 24.51 -9.72 -3.30
N GLU A 131 25.20 -8.75 -3.93
CA GLU A 131 26.27 -7.99 -3.28
C GLU A 131 25.80 -7.31 -2.01
N VAL A 132 24.65 -6.61 -2.08
CA VAL A 132 24.05 -5.95 -0.92
C VAL A 132 23.66 -6.95 0.18
N HIS A 133 23.07 -8.10 -0.16
CA HIS A 133 22.68 -9.11 0.82
C HIS A 133 23.87 -9.86 1.44
N THR A 134 24.98 -9.94 0.71
CA THR A 134 26.22 -10.57 1.19
C THR A 134 27.13 -9.60 1.95
N ASP A 135 26.90 -8.29 1.86
CA ASP A 135 27.66 -7.27 2.58
C ASP A 135 27.20 -7.16 4.05
N PRO A 136 28.04 -7.57 5.04
CA PRO A 136 27.66 -7.55 6.45
C PRO A 136 27.46 -6.13 7.01
N LEU A 137 28.11 -5.12 6.42
CA LEU A 137 27.90 -3.73 6.82
C LEU A 137 26.56 -3.24 6.30
N ALA A 138 26.22 -3.52 5.04
CA ALA A 138 24.92 -3.16 4.47
C ALA A 138 23.75 -3.74 5.29
N GLY A 139 23.83 -5.03 5.64
CA GLY A 139 22.83 -5.70 6.47
C GLY A 139 22.67 -5.03 7.85
N ARG A 140 23.78 -4.72 8.54
CA ARG A 140 23.75 -4.01 9.83
C ARG A 140 23.16 -2.60 9.72
N LEU A 141 23.51 -1.86 8.67
CA LEU A 141 22.96 -0.52 8.45
C LEU A 141 21.45 -0.58 8.24
N LEU A 142 20.97 -1.45 7.35
CA LEU A 142 19.53 -1.60 7.08
C LEU A 142 18.75 -2.04 8.32
N ALA A 143 19.30 -2.95 9.12
CA ALA A 143 18.69 -3.40 10.38
C ALA A 143 18.62 -2.30 11.46
N ALA A 144 19.56 -1.34 11.42
CA ALA A 144 19.60 -0.22 12.36
C ALA A 144 18.75 0.98 11.92
N LEU A 145 18.12 0.94 10.73
CA LEU A 145 17.20 1.99 10.29
C LEU A 145 15.81 1.83 10.96
N PRO A 146 15.09 2.93 11.24
CA PRO A 146 15.40 4.31 10.89
C PRO A 146 16.39 5.00 11.84
N SER A 147 17.41 5.66 11.29
CA SER A 147 18.49 6.27 12.08
C SER A 147 19.20 7.40 11.34
N THR A 148 20.03 8.18 12.03
CA THR A 148 20.86 9.22 11.41
C THR A 148 22.25 8.69 11.05
N VAL A 149 22.98 9.41 10.19
CA VAL A 149 24.36 9.06 9.84
C VAL A 149 25.24 9.02 11.09
N ASP A 150 25.07 9.98 12.01
CA ASP A 150 25.88 10.09 13.22
C ASP A 150 25.61 8.95 14.19
N ASP A 151 24.34 8.57 14.35
CA ASP A 151 23.96 7.43 15.19
C ASP A 151 24.53 6.12 14.64
N LEU A 152 24.42 5.92 13.32
CA LEU A 152 24.96 4.75 12.63
C LEU A 152 26.48 4.69 12.70
N ALA A 153 27.17 5.82 12.50
CA ALA A 153 28.62 5.92 12.64
C ALA A 153 29.09 5.50 14.04
N ARG A 154 28.37 5.93 15.09
CA ARG A 154 28.65 5.50 16.48
C ARG A 154 28.38 4.02 16.69
N LEU A 155 27.30 3.47 16.13
CA LEU A 155 26.94 2.05 16.25
C LEU A 155 27.94 1.13 15.52
N THR A 156 28.44 1.54 14.35
CA THR A 156 29.34 0.72 13.54
C THR A 156 30.82 0.99 13.78
N GLY A 157 31.16 2.08 14.48
CA GLY A 157 32.54 2.55 14.66
C GLY A 157 33.20 3.02 13.36
N GLN A 158 32.40 3.43 12.36
CA GLN A 158 32.88 3.84 11.04
C GLN A 158 32.84 5.37 10.91
N ALA A 159 33.60 5.94 9.97
CA ALA A 159 33.54 7.36 9.69
C ALA A 159 32.16 7.75 9.13
N GLY A 160 31.60 8.90 9.57
CA GLY A 160 30.29 9.36 9.10
C GLY A 160 30.21 9.56 7.58
N SER A 161 31.32 9.97 6.95
CA SER A 161 31.43 10.08 5.48
C SER A 161 31.29 8.74 4.77
N GLU A 162 31.84 7.67 5.33
CA GLU A 162 31.73 6.32 4.80
C GLU A 162 30.29 5.80 4.93
N ILE A 163 29.67 6.02 6.09
CA ILE A 163 28.26 5.68 6.30
C ILE A 163 27.35 6.44 5.33
N ALA A 164 27.56 7.74 5.15
CA ALA A 164 26.78 8.54 4.22
C ALA A 164 26.93 8.05 2.77
N THR A 165 28.16 7.68 2.36
CA THR A 165 28.43 7.14 1.02
C THR A 165 27.73 5.80 0.81
N ARG A 166 27.81 4.89 1.79
CA ARG A 166 27.15 3.57 1.73
C ARG A 166 25.63 3.70 1.71
N LEU A 167 25.05 4.57 2.54
CA LEU A 167 23.61 4.86 2.51
C LEU A 167 23.16 5.48 1.18
N GLY A 168 24.01 6.30 0.56
CA GLY A 168 23.80 6.82 -0.79
C GLY A 168 23.73 5.71 -1.83
N ALA A 169 24.67 4.75 -1.80
CA ALA A 169 24.64 3.58 -2.68
C ALA A 169 23.40 2.72 -2.43
N LEU A 170 23.05 2.45 -1.17
CA LEU A 170 21.83 1.72 -0.82
C LEU A 170 20.56 2.44 -1.29
N ALA A 171 20.52 3.77 -1.27
CA ALA A 171 19.40 4.53 -1.82
C ALA A 171 19.34 4.48 -3.35
N ALA A 172 20.48 4.55 -4.03
CA ALA A 172 20.54 4.36 -5.48
C ALA A 172 20.02 2.96 -5.89
N ASP A 173 20.38 1.94 -5.10
CA ASP A 173 19.92 0.57 -5.26
C ASP A 173 18.50 0.33 -4.68
N GLY A 174 17.81 1.38 -4.21
CA GLY A 174 16.41 1.34 -3.76
C GLY A 174 16.16 0.75 -2.38
N TYR A 175 17.20 0.44 -1.59
CA TYR A 175 17.10 -0.15 -0.25
C TYR A 175 16.84 0.85 0.87
N ALA A 176 17.20 2.12 0.67
CA ALA A 176 17.08 3.14 1.69
C ALA A 176 16.57 4.47 1.11
N ARG A 177 16.06 5.33 1.99
CA ARG A 177 15.64 6.70 1.65
C ARG A 177 16.10 7.65 2.74
N LYS A 178 16.57 8.83 2.34
CA LYS A 178 16.78 9.96 3.25
C LYS A 178 15.49 10.79 3.37
N GLY A 179 15.03 10.99 4.60
CA GLY A 179 13.94 11.88 4.95
C GLY A 179 14.36 13.35 4.96
N ARG A 180 13.38 14.25 4.94
CA ARG A 180 13.62 15.71 5.06
C ARG A 180 14.15 16.11 6.44
N ASP A 181 13.87 15.29 7.44
CA ASP A 181 14.38 15.36 8.81
C ASP A 181 15.83 14.88 8.96
N GLY A 182 16.47 14.49 7.85
CA GLY A 182 17.85 13.98 7.84
C GLY A 182 17.99 12.51 8.25
N LYS A 183 16.91 11.86 8.72
CA LYS A 183 16.90 10.44 9.07
C LYS A 183 16.86 9.57 7.82
N TRP A 184 17.54 8.44 7.88
CA TRP A 184 17.45 7.40 6.88
C TRP A 184 16.41 6.37 7.30
N SER A 185 15.71 5.80 6.33
CA SER A 185 14.73 4.72 6.55
C SER A 185 14.93 3.63 5.51
N ALA A 186 14.83 2.36 5.94
CA ALA A 186 14.85 1.23 5.03
C ALA A 186 13.58 1.22 4.19
N LEU A 187 13.71 0.85 2.92
CA LEU A 187 12.59 0.66 2.01
C LEU A 187 12.26 -0.84 1.93
N PRO A 188 11.00 -1.24 2.13
CA PRO A 188 10.60 -2.62 1.98
C PRO A 188 10.90 -3.11 0.57
N GLN A 189 11.63 -4.22 0.46
CA GLN A 189 11.89 -4.86 -0.82
C GLN A 189 10.93 -6.02 -1.03
N TYR A 190 10.39 -6.12 -2.24
CA TYR A 190 9.68 -7.31 -2.69
C TYR A 190 10.34 -7.80 -3.96
N PHE A 191 11.12 -8.88 -3.82
CA PHE A 191 11.87 -9.45 -4.92
C PHE A 191 11.10 -10.61 -5.54
N ARG A 192 11.02 -10.60 -6.87
CA ARG A 192 10.77 -11.83 -7.62
C ARG A 192 12.08 -12.59 -7.70
N GLU A 193 12.08 -13.86 -7.32
CA GLU A 193 13.24 -14.74 -7.53
C GLU A 193 13.54 -14.84 -9.03
N PRO A 194 14.80 -14.65 -9.47
CA PRO A 194 15.11 -14.65 -10.88
C PRO A 194 15.09 -16.09 -11.38
N LYS A 195 14.59 -16.29 -12.61
CA LYS A 195 14.79 -17.58 -13.26
C LYS A 195 16.20 -17.62 -13.83
N LEU A 196 16.88 -18.76 -13.73
CA LEU A 196 18.28 -18.88 -14.16
C LEU A 196 18.48 -18.66 -15.66
N ASP A 197 17.46 -18.95 -16.47
CA ASP A 197 17.43 -18.69 -17.92
C ASP A 197 17.28 -17.19 -18.26
N GLU A 198 16.76 -16.38 -17.34
CA GLU A 198 16.69 -14.92 -17.44
C GLU A 198 18.02 -14.23 -17.05
N ILE A 199 19.02 -14.98 -16.57
CA ILE A 199 20.32 -14.45 -16.13
C ILE A 199 21.40 -14.66 -17.19
N ASP A 200 22.20 -13.62 -17.41
CA ASP A 200 23.37 -13.63 -18.26
C ASP A 200 24.35 -14.75 -17.88
N GLU A 201 24.89 -15.44 -18.88
CA GLU A 201 25.78 -16.60 -18.71
C GLU A 201 26.89 -16.42 -17.64
N PRO A 202 27.66 -15.30 -17.60
CA PRO A 202 28.73 -15.14 -16.61
C PRO A 202 28.22 -15.09 -15.17
N ASP A 203 26.99 -14.65 -14.94
CA ASP A 203 26.42 -14.45 -13.61
C ASP A 203 25.55 -15.63 -13.14
N ARG A 204 25.11 -16.50 -14.06
CA ARG A 204 24.18 -17.60 -13.75
C ARG A 204 24.70 -18.52 -12.65
N ALA A 205 25.99 -18.88 -12.69
CA ALA A 205 26.61 -19.74 -11.67
C ALA A 205 26.65 -19.06 -10.29
N ARG A 206 26.86 -17.74 -10.25
CA ARG A 206 26.87 -16.95 -9.01
C ARG A 206 25.46 -16.87 -8.42
N VAL A 207 24.45 -16.61 -9.26
CA VAL A 207 23.05 -16.57 -8.83
C VAL A 207 22.59 -17.93 -8.33
N ALA A 208 22.89 -19.02 -9.04
CA ALA A 208 22.53 -20.37 -8.62
C ALA A 208 23.08 -20.71 -7.22
N ARG A 209 24.37 -20.47 -6.99
CA ARG A 209 25.00 -20.68 -5.67
C ARG A 209 24.34 -19.86 -4.57
N TYR A 210 24.02 -18.60 -4.85
CA TYR A 210 23.32 -17.75 -3.90
C TYR A 210 21.93 -18.29 -3.53
N LEU A 211 21.18 -18.78 -4.52
CA LEU A 211 19.86 -19.40 -4.30
C LEU A 211 19.98 -20.68 -3.47
N ASP A 212 20.95 -21.54 -3.75
CA ASP A 212 21.20 -22.75 -2.97
C ASP A 212 21.51 -22.40 -1.50
N GLU A 213 22.44 -21.47 -1.27
CA GLU A 213 22.78 -21.01 0.08
C GLU A 213 21.60 -20.36 0.80
N LYS A 214 20.74 -19.64 0.07
CA LYS A 214 19.51 -19.03 0.59
C LYS A 214 18.55 -20.12 1.06
N TYR A 215 18.28 -21.13 0.24
CA TYR A 215 17.38 -22.22 0.59
C TYR A 215 17.91 -23.06 1.76
N ASP A 216 19.22 -23.28 1.81
CA ASP A 216 19.90 -23.92 2.93
C ASP A 216 19.73 -23.16 4.25
N ARG A 217 19.84 -21.82 4.22
CA ARG A 217 19.57 -20.98 5.40
C ARG A 217 18.12 -21.10 5.85
N GLU A 218 17.17 -21.10 4.92
CA GLU A 218 15.74 -21.26 5.20
C GLU A 218 15.43 -22.65 5.79
N LEU A 219 16.03 -23.71 5.26
CA LEU A 219 15.88 -25.05 5.79
C LEU A 219 16.42 -25.17 7.21
N ARG A 220 17.61 -24.61 7.48
CA ARG A 220 18.19 -24.56 8.84
C ARG A 220 17.30 -23.79 9.81
N LEU A 221 16.72 -22.67 9.37
CA LEU A 221 15.80 -21.89 10.20
C LEU A 221 14.52 -22.66 10.51
N LEU A 222 13.94 -23.35 9.51
CA LEU A 222 12.74 -24.18 9.72
C LEU A 222 13.03 -25.37 10.65
N ALA A 223 14.19 -26.00 10.51
CA ALA A 223 14.63 -27.08 11.40
C ALA A 223 14.83 -26.57 12.84
N TRP A 224 15.50 -25.43 13.01
CA TRP A 224 15.61 -24.76 14.31
C TRP A 224 14.21 -24.45 14.88
N ALA A 225 13.32 -23.88 14.06
CA ALA A 225 11.99 -23.49 14.51
C ALA A 225 11.12 -24.69 14.91
N ALA A 226 11.29 -25.83 14.24
CA ALA A 226 10.64 -27.08 14.62
C ALA A 226 11.09 -27.57 16.01
N GLY A 227 12.38 -27.43 16.34
CA GLY A 227 12.93 -27.79 17.65
C GLY A 227 12.52 -26.86 18.80
N HIS A 228 12.29 -25.57 18.51
CA HIS A 228 11.97 -24.55 19.54
C HIS A 228 10.46 -24.25 19.62
N ARG A 229 9.60 -25.11 19.05
CA ARG A 229 8.19 -24.81 18.83
C ARG A 229 7.40 -24.46 20.10
N ALA A 230 7.77 -25.06 21.23
CA ALA A 230 7.12 -24.79 22.52
C ALA A 230 7.44 -23.39 23.07
N GLU A 231 8.57 -22.80 22.67
CA GLU A 231 9.06 -21.51 23.18
C GLU A 231 8.34 -20.32 22.55
N PHE A 232 7.65 -20.52 21.43
CA PHE A 232 7.02 -19.43 20.68
C PHE A 232 5.76 -18.88 21.36
N GLY A 233 5.13 -19.64 22.27
CA GLY A 233 3.88 -19.26 22.91
C GLY A 233 2.82 -18.79 21.89
N PRO A 234 2.18 -17.62 22.06
CA PRO A 234 1.16 -17.13 21.14
C PRO A 234 1.69 -16.70 19.77
N TRP A 235 3.02 -16.58 19.59
CA TRP A 235 3.66 -16.12 18.35
C TRP A 235 3.86 -17.25 17.33
N GLY A 236 3.76 -18.51 17.76
CA GLY A 236 3.85 -19.66 16.86
C GLY A 236 2.60 -19.78 15.98
N ARG A 237 2.77 -19.70 14.65
CA ARG A 237 1.74 -19.99 13.65
C ARG A 237 2.35 -20.83 12.54
N ALA A 238 1.63 -21.86 12.11
CA ALA A 238 2.03 -22.72 11.00
C ALA A 238 0.78 -23.19 10.25
N HIS A 239 0.75 -22.96 8.94
CA HIS A 239 -0.33 -23.38 8.07
C HIS A 239 0.28 -24.04 6.83
N ARG A 240 -0.30 -25.15 6.38
CA ARG A 240 0.05 -25.83 5.13
C ARG A 240 -1.24 -26.12 4.37
N ALA A 241 -1.26 -25.82 3.08
CA ALA A 241 -2.39 -26.07 2.20
C ALA A 241 -1.90 -26.61 0.86
N ALA A 242 -2.78 -27.33 0.15
CA ALA A 242 -2.59 -27.73 -1.24
C ALA A 242 -3.78 -27.20 -2.04
N ALA A 243 -3.54 -26.78 -3.29
CA ALA A 243 -4.56 -26.29 -4.19
C ALA A 243 -4.24 -26.76 -5.62
N ARG A 244 -5.29 -26.98 -6.42
CA ARG A 244 -5.17 -27.15 -7.87
C ARG A 244 -5.47 -25.80 -8.50
N LEU A 245 -4.48 -25.21 -9.15
CA LEU A 245 -4.58 -23.89 -9.76
C LEU A 245 -4.01 -23.97 -11.18
N THR A 246 -4.66 -23.28 -12.11
CA THR A 246 -4.06 -22.91 -13.39
C THR A 246 -2.98 -21.83 -13.17
N GLU A 247 -2.12 -21.62 -14.16
CA GLU A 247 -1.08 -20.59 -14.08
C GLU A 247 -1.65 -19.16 -13.85
N PRO A 248 -2.73 -18.71 -14.54
CA PRO A 248 -3.35 -17.42 -14.24
C PRO A 248 -3.91 -17.31 -12.82
N GLU A 249 -4.49 -18.41 -12.29
CA GLU A 249 -5.00 -18.44 -10.92
C GLU A 249 -3.87 -18.37 -9.89
N LEU A 250 -2.74 -19.07 -10.12
CA LEU A 250 -1.56 -18.97 -9.26
C LEU A 250 -0.99 -17.56 -9.26
N ARG A 251 -0.92 -16.90 -10.42
CA ARG A 251 -0.49 -15.49 -10.52
C ARG A 251 -1.40 -14.57 -9.73
N ARG A 252 -2.72 -14.71 -9.88
CA ARG A 252 -3.71 -13.94 -9.13
C ARG A 252 -3.61 -14.17 -7.62
N PHE A 253 -3.40 -15.41 -7.21
CA PHE A 253 -3.22 -15.76 -5.80
C PHE A 253 -1.95 -15.13 -5.20
N ALA A 254 -0.84 -15.15 -5.95
CA ALA A 254 0.40 -14.48 -5.54
C ALA A 254 0.22 -12.96 -5.41
N ASP A 255 -0.56 -12.35 -6.32
CA ASP A 255 -0.93 -10.93 -6.24
C ASP A 255 -1.76 -10.63 -4.98
N ASP A 256 -2.81 -11.40 -4.71
CA ASP A 256 -3.65 -11.23 -3.53
C ASP A 256 -2.85 -11.42 -2.22
N TYR A 257 -1.91 -12.37 -2.20
CA TYR A 257 -1.02 -12.59 -1.07
C TYR A 257 -0.07 -11.40 -0.84
N ARG A 258 0.48 -10.83 -1.91
CA ARG A 258 1.31 -9.61 -1.81
C ARG A 258 0.50 -8.42 -1.29
N ASP A 259 -0.76 -8.32 -1.67
CA ASP A 259 -1.66 -7.27 -1.17
C ASP A 259 -1.94 -7.43 0.33
N LEU A 260 -2.07 -8.68 0.79
CA LEU A 260 -2.15 -9.02 2.21
C LEU A 260 -0.88 -8.63 2.96
N LEU A 261 0.31 -9.02 2.46
CA LEU A 261 1.59 -8.65 3.04
C LEU A 261 1.77 -7.14 3.15
N THR A 262 1.53 -6.42 2.06
CA THR A 262 1.65 -4.96 2.04
C THR A 262 0.74 -4.34 3.10
N ARG A 263 -0.51 -4.82 3.20
CA ARG A 263 -1.50 -4.29 4.14
C ARG A 263 -1.09 -4.48 5.60
N HIS A 264 -0.51 -5.63 5.95
CA HIS A 264 -0.27 -6.03 7.34
C HIS A 264 1.18 -5.85 7.77
N CYS A 265 2.14 -6.25 6.95
CA CYS A 265 3.57 -6.16 7.28
C CYS A 265 4.14 -4.75 7.11
N GLN A 266 3.50 -3.89 6.30
CA GLN A 266 3.92 -2.48 6.10
C GLN A 266 2.93 -1.49 6.73
N ALA A 267 2.06 -1.98 7.61
CA ALA A 267 1.04 -1.20 8.30
C ALA A 267 1.60 -0.10 9.20
N HIS A 268 2.81 -0.33 9.75
CA HIS A 268 3.48 0.55 10.70
C HIS A 268 4.86 0.93 10.13
N ARG A 269 5.13 2.23 10.02
CA ARG A 269 6.44 2.75 9.59
C ARG A 269 7.45 2.83 10.73
N HIS A 270 6.99 2.67 11.97
CA HIS A 270 7.81 2.76 13.17
C HIS A 270 7.49 1.61 14.12
N PRO A 271 8.51 1.03 14.80
CA PRO A 271 8.30 0.01 15.80
C PRO A 271 7.35 0.51 16.90
N VAL A 272 6.36 -0.29 17.27
CA VAL A 272 5.49 0.01 18.42
C VAL A 272 5.91 -0.79 19.66
N PRO A 273 5.69 -0.27 20.89
CA PRO A 273 6.02 -1.01 22.10
C PRO A 273 5.36 -2.39 22.12
N GLY A 274 6.16 -3.44 22.37
CA GLY A 274 5.70 -4.84 22.40
C GLY A 274 5.69 -5.54 21.04
N GLU A 275 6.09 -4.88 19.96
CA GLU A 275 6.29 -5.51 18.66
C GLU A 275 7.47 -6.50 18.69
N ARG A 276 7.34 -7.59 17.92
CA ARG A 276 8.40 -8.56 17.68
C ARG A 276 8.57 -8.75 16.18
N GLU A 277 9.81 -8.92 15.75
CA GLU A 277 10.09 -9.30 14.38
C GLU A 277 9.52 -10.69 14.10
N VAL A 278 8.73 -10.80 13.03
CA VAL A 278 8.13 -12.06 12.58
C VAL A 278 8.53 -12.26 11.13
N ALA A 279 9.23 -13.35 10.86
CA ALA A 279 9.63 -13.69 9.50
C ALA A 279 8.44 -14.28 8.72
N VAL A 280 8.10 -13.67 7.59
CA VAL A 280 6.98 -14.08 6.73
C VAL A 280 7.52 -14.40 5.33
N ARG A 281 7.30 -15.62 4.86
CA ARG A 281 7.74 -16.10 3.54
C ARG A 281 6.58 -16.71 2.77
N PHE A 282 6.67 -16.63 1.44
CA PHE A 282 5.75 -17.30 0.54
C PHE A 282 6.52 -18.09 -0.50
N TYR A 283 6.20 -19.38 -0.58
CA TYR A 283 6.71 -20.27 -1.60
C TYR A 283 5.53 -21.04 -2.17
N ALA A 284 5.48 -21.13 -3.50
CA ALA A 284 4.51 -21.94 -4.23
C ALA A 284 5.24 -22.67 -5.34
N PHE A 285 5.25 -24.00 -5.29
CA PHE A 285 5.92 -24.86 -6.25
C PHE A 285 5.14 -26.18 -6.39
N PRO A 286 5.19 -26.83 -7.54
CA PRO A 286 4.59 -28.15 -7.71
C PRO A 286 5.27 -29.16 -6.77
N PRO A 287 4.53 -30.13 -6.21
CA PRO A 287 5.15 -31.22 -5.46
C PRO A 287 6.00 -32.09 -6.40
N PRO A 288 6.97 -32.85 -5.85
CA PRO A 288 7.73 -33.82 -6.63
C PRO A 288 6.80 -34.80 -7.40
N PRO A 289 7.19 -35.25 -8.60
CA PRO A 289 6.48 -36.30 -9.30
C PRO A 289 6.33 -37.53 -8.40
N GLY A 290 5.10 -38.04 -8.23
CA GLY A 290 4.83 -39.26 -7.45
C GLY A 290 4.66 -39.06 -5.93
N THR A 291 4.66 -37.84 -5.41
CA THR A 291 4.23 -37.58 -4.02
C THR A 291 2.71 -37.38 -3.94
N LEU A 292 1.97 -38.49 -3.79
CA LEU A 292 0.60 -38.56 -3.27
C LEU A 292 0.50 -39.73 -2.29
#